data_AF-A0A816IJZ6-F1
#
_entry.id   AF-A0A816IJZ6-F1
#
_cell.length_a   1.000
_cell.length_b   1.000
_cell.length_c   1.000
_cell.angle_alpha   90.00
_cell.angle_beta   90.00
_cell.angle_gamma   90.00
#
_symmetry.space_group_name_H-M   'P 1'
#
loop_
_entity.id
_entity.type
_entity.pdbx_description
1 polymer ?
#
loop_
_entity_poly.entity_id
_entity_poly.type
_entity_poly.pdbx_seq_one_letter_code
_entity_poly.pdbx_strand_id
1 'polypeptide(L)'
;MGFDENGTKFTLAAGGNKIIGFHGSAETNKMSLGAYFTTLPPIKMEQQGGCGGHPWDHGIYTGVRKVYVTYSPSGLSHIMVEYDKMGKQETREDL
;
A
#
# COMPACT_ATOMS: atom_id res chain seq x y z
N MET A 1 17.95 16.88 -22.08
CA MET A 1 16.70 17.62 -22.41
C MET A 1 16.00 17.94 -21.09
N GLY A 2 15.78 19.17 -20.61
CA GLY A 2 16.12 20.52 -21.05
C GLY A 2 16.00 21.51 -19.86
N PHE A 3 16.45 22.75 -20.11
CA PHE A 3 16.57 23.97 -19.27
C PHE A 3 17.90 24.23 -18.54
N ASP A 4 18.33 25.49 -18.70
CA ASP A 4 19.51 26.16 -18.17
C ASP A 4 19.37 26.48 -16.66
N GLU A 5 20.36 27.17 -16.12
CA GLU A 5 20.55 27.50 -14.69
C GLU A 5 19.37 28.20 -13.98
N ASN A 6 18.33 28.63 -14.70
CA ASN A 6 17.18 29.36 -14.16
C ASN A 6 15.93 28.50 -13.90
N GLY A 7 15.94 27.20 -14.23
CA GLY A 7 14.81 26.31 -14.00
C GLY A 7 14.66 25.83 -12.55
N THR A 8 13.43 25.83 -12.02
CA THR A 8 13.15 25.15 -10.74
C THR A 8 13.09 23.63 -10.96
N LYS A 9 14.02 22.90 -10.36
CA LYS A 9 13.97 21.43 -10.35
C LYS A 9 12.79 20.95 -9.52
N PHE A 10 12.08 19.94 -10.01
CA PHE A 10 11.05 19.27 -9.26
C PHE A 10 11.30 17.76 -9.26
N THR A 11 10.84 17.11 -8.21
CA THR A 11 10.82 15.65 -8.09
C THR A 11 9.38 15.22 -7.99
N LEU A 12 8.94 14.37 -8.92
CA LEU A 12 7.64 13.73 -8.83
C LEU A 12 7.83 12.30 -8.32
N ALA A 13 7.77 12.14 -6.99
CA ALA A 13 7.92 10.86 -6.31
C ALA A 13 6.64 10.53 -5.53
N ALA A 14 6.05 9.38 -5.83
CA ALA A 14 4.96 8.78 -5.08
C ALA A 14 5.35 7.34 -4.74
N GLY A 15 6.02 7.15 -3.60
CA GLY A 15 6.52 5.84 -3.18
C GLY A 15 5.41 4.78 -3.13
N GLY A 16 5.68 3.58 -3.64
CA GLY A 16 4.69 2.49 -3.73
C GLY A 16 3.70 2.60 -4.89
N ASN A 17 3.78 3.67 -5.68
CA ASN A 17 2.89 3.91 -6.81
C ASN A 17 3.61 3.73 -8.15
N LYS A 18 2.85 3.27 -9.15
CA LYS A 18 3.28 3.17 -10.55
C LYS A 18 2.72 4.35 -11.35
N ILE A 19 3.56 4.96 -12.18
CA ILE A 19 3.10 5.94 -13.18
C ILE A 19 2.34 5.20 -14.28
N ILE A 20 1.12 5.64 -14.57
CA ILE A 20 0.24 5.04 -15.60
C ILE A 20 -0.07 5.99 -16.75
N GLY A 21 0.36 7.24 -16.67
CA GLY A 21 0.17 8.23 -17.72
C GLY A 21 0.72 9.59 -17.33
N PHE A 22 0.72 10.51 -18.28
CA PHE A 22 1.15 11.90 -18.09
C PHE A 22 0.06 12.85 -18.56
N HIS A 23 0.05 14.05 -18.01
CA HIS A 23 -0.79 15.15 -18.47
C HIS A 23 0.01 16.46 -18.43
N GLY A 24 -0.43 17.46 -19.18
CA GLY A 24 0.28 18.73 -19.25
C GLY A 24 -0.32 19.70 -20.24
N SER A 25 0.26 20.89 -20.30
CA SER A 25 -0.09 21.93 -21.26
C SER A 25 1.17 22.61 -21.78
N ALA A 26 1.10 23.11 -23.01
CA ALA A 26 2.16 23.91 -23.61
C ALA A 26 1.54 25.15 -24.24
N GLU A 27 1.81 26.30 -23.64
CA GLU A 27 1.53 27.63 -24.17
C GLU A 27 2.87 28.32 -24.49
N THR A 28 2.83 29.41 -25.25
CA THR A 28 4.01 30.08 -25.83
C THR A 28 5.14 30.34 -24.82
N ASN A 29 4.80 30.67 -23.56
CA ASN A 29 5.77 30.96 -22.49
C ASN A 29 5.57 30.11 -21.22
N LYS A 30 4.71 29.08 -21.24
CA LYS A 30 4.41 28.28 -20.06
C LYS A 30 4.19 26.82 -20.43
N MET A 31 4.92 25.95 -19.74
CA MET A 31 4.79 24.50 -19.87
C MET A 31 4.40 23.93 -18.50
N SER A 32 3.47 22.97 -18.51
CA SER A 32 3.14 22.18 -17.32
C SER A 32 3.23 20.69 -17.65
N LEU A 33 3.71 19.91 -16.68
CA LEU A 33 3.80 18.46 -16.78
C LEU A 33 3.46 17.84 -15.43
N GLY A 34 2.60 16.82 -15.46
CA GLY A 34 2.22 16.00 -14.32
C GLY A 34 2.10 14.54 -14.74
N ALA A 35 1.95 13.65 -13.75
CA ALA A 35 1.78 12.23 -13.97
C ALA A 35 0.60 11.68 -13.19
N TYR A 36 -0.09 10.71 -13.81
CA TYR A 36 -1.10 9.89 -13.16
C TYR A 36 -0.41 8.71 -12.46
N PHE A 37 -0.82 8.45 -11.22
CA PHE A 37 -0.31 7.36 -10.38
C PHE A 37 -1.42 6.35 -10.07
N THR A 38 -1.04 5.09 -9.99
CA THR A 38 -1.85 4.04 -9.35
C THR A 38 -1.05 3.44 -8.20
N THR A 39 -1.73 3.01 -7.15
CA THR A 39 -1.12 2.10 -6.16
C THR A 39 -0.81 0.78 -6.86
N LEU A 40 0.35 0.20 -6.57
CA LEU A 40 0.60 -1.19 -6.96
C LEU A 40 -0.30 -2.10 -6.11
N PRO A 41 -0.88 -3.16 -6.69
CA PRO A 41 -1.56 -4.17 -5.88
C PRO A 41 -0.56 -4.74 -4.86
N PRO A 42 -0.99 -5.05 -3.63
CA PRO A 42 -0.14 -5.72 -2.65
C PRO A 42 0.43 -7.00 -3.25
N ILE A 43 1.73 -7.24 -3.04
CA ILE A 43 2.35 -8.52 -3.38
C ILE A 43 1.90 -9.54 -2.33
N LYS A 44 1.11 -10.53 -2.77
CA LYS A 44 0.76 -11.68 -1.93
C LYS A 44 1.93 -12.67 -1.96
N MET A 45 2.37 -13.10 -0.78
CA MET A 45 3.37 -14.15 -0.64
C MET A 45 2.69 -15.50 -0.42
N GLU A 46 3.38 -16.59 -0.77
CA GLU A 46 2.93 -17.95 -0.50
C GLU A 46 2.80 -18.19 1.01
N GLN A 47 1.72 -18.85 1.42
CA GLN A 47 1.52 -19.23 2.82
C GLN A 47 2.52 -20.31 3.23
N GLN A 48 2.98 -20.25 4.48
CA GLN A 48 3.77 -21.31 5.12
C GLN A 48 2.94 -21.94 6.25
N GLY A 49 2.77 -23.27 6.21
CA GLY A 49 1.97 -23.98 7.22
C GLY A 49 1.43 -25.31 6.70
N GLY A 50 0.50 -25.90 7.46
CA GLY A 50 -0.23 -27.10 7.04
C GLY A 50 -1.37 -26.79 6.07
N CYS A 51 -1.91 -27.82 5.43
CA CYS A 51 -3.03 -27.70 4.47
C CYS A 51 -4.42 -27.66 5.12
N GLY A 52 -4.49 -27.47 6.45
CA GLY A 52 -5.75 -27.44 7.21
C GLY A 52 -6.26 -26.01 7.46
N GLY A 53 -7.49 -25.91 7.97
CA GLY A 53 -8.15 -24.63 8.27
C GLY A 53 -8.92 -24.04 7.08
N HIS A 54 -9.66 -22.97 7.35
CA HIS A 54 -10.32 -22.19 6.30
C HIS A 54 -9.41 -21.05 5.84
N PRO A 55 -9.28 -20.81 4.53
CA PRO A 55 -8.49 -19.70 4.02
C PRO A 55 -9.13 -18.37 4.44
N TRP A 56 -8.30 -17.44 4.89
CA TRP A 56 -8.71 -16.08 5.28
C TRP A 56 -7.77 -15.03 4.69
N ASP A 57 -8.32 -13.86 4.41
CA ASP A 57 -7.59 -12.66 3.95
C ASP A 57 -8.33 -11.44 4.48
N HIS A 58 -7.69 -10.70 5.39
CA HIS A 58 -8.29 -9.50 5.98
C HIS A 58 -8.43 -8.34 4.97
N GLY A 59 -7.75 -8.40 3.83
CA GLY A 59 -7.76 -7.37 2.79
C GLY A 59 -6.72 -6.27 3.03
N ILE A 60 -7.00 -5.08 2.49
CA ILE A 60 -6.05 -3.96 2.48
C ILE A 60 -6.44 -2.94 3.55
N TYR A 61 -5.47 -2.58 4.38
CA TYR A 61 -5.57 -1.57 5.43
C TYR A 61 -4.45 -0.53 5.28
N THR A 62 -4.65 0.67 5.83
CA THR A 62 -3.64 1.73 5.80
C THR A 62 -2.50 1.47 6.78
N GLY A 63 -2.72 0.62 7.79
CA GLY A 63 -1.68 0.15 8.68
C GLY A 63 -2.14 -0.95 9.62
N VAL A 64 -1.18 -1.59 10.29
CA VAL A 64 -1.42 -2.51 11.41
C VAL A 64 -1.08 -1.78 12.70
N ARG A 65 -2.00 -1.80 13.68
CA ARG A 65 -1.79 -1.19 15.00
C ARG A 65 -1.27 -2.21 16.00
N LYS A 66 -1.95 -3.36 16.12
CA LYS A 66 -1.60 -4.44 17.05
C LYS A 66 -1.97 -5.80 16.49
N VAL A 67 -1.18 -6.81 16.85
CA VAL A 67 -1.46 -8.22 16.56
C VAL A 67 -1.54 -8.97 17.88
N TYR A 68 -2.63 -9.70 18.06
CA TYR A 68 -2.88 -10.54 19.22
C TYR A 68 -2.80 -12.00 18.77
N VAL A 69 -2.03 -12.79 19.51
CA VAL A 69 -1.82 -14.21 19.21
C VAL A 69 -2.17 -15.01 20.45
N THR A 70 -3.09 -15.95 20.32
CA THR A 70 -3.41 -16.91 21.37
C THR A 70 -2.77 -18.25 21.03
N TYR A 71 -2.16 -18.87 22.04
CA TYR A 71 -1.47 -20.14 21.89
C TYR A 71 -1.89 -21.12 22.99
N SER A 72 -1.69 -22.39 22.69
CA SER A 72 -1.93 -23.54 23.56
C SER A 72 -0.70 -24.46 23.53
N PRO A 73 -0.60 -25.48 24.38
CA PRO A 73 0.48 -26.47 24.30
C PRO A 73 0.59 -27.16 22.93
N SER A 74 -0.50 -27.21 22.15
CA SER A 74 -0.56 -27.77 20.80
C SER A 74 -0.20 -26.77 19.68
N GLY A 75 0.09 -25.51 20.01
CA GLY A 75 0.47 -24.47 19.05
C GLY A 75 -0.44 -23.24 19.06
N LEU A 76 -0.32 -22.43 18.01
CA LEU A 76 -1.14 -21.22 17.82
C LEU A 76 -2.59 -21.61 17.55
N SER A 77 -3.52 -20.99 18.27
CA SER A 77 -4.95 -21.31 18.18
C SER A 77 -5.79 -20.19 17.58
N HIS A 78 -5.36 -18.93 17.70
CA HIS A 78 -6.16 -17.79 17.24
C HIS A 78 -5.29 -16.55 16.99
N ILE A 79 -5.61 -15.79 15.95
CA ILE A 79 -5.00 -14.49 15.63
C ILE A 79 -6.12 -13.44 15.55
N MET A 80 -5.87 -12.28 16.15
CA MET A 80 -6.73 -11.10 16.03
C MET A 80 -5.84 -9.90 15.73
N VAL A 81 -6.26 -9.05 14.80
CA VAL A 81 -5.48 -7.89 14.35
C VAL A 81 -6.31 -6.63 14.45
N GLU A 82 -5.74 -5.60 15.08
CA GLU A 82 -6.24 -4.23 15.04
C GLU A 82 -5.56 -3.50 13.88
N TYR A 83 -6.37 -3.03 12.94
CA TYR A 83 -5.92 -2.29 11.76
C TYR A 83 -6.25 -0.81 11.88
N ASP A 84 -5.47 0.00 11.14
CA ASP A 84 -5.86 1.34 10.75
C ASP A 84 -6.49 1.32 9.36
N LYS A 85 -7.60 2.03 9.19
CA LYS A 85 -8.27 2.25 7.92
C LYS A 85 -8.61 3.73 7.79
N MET A 86 -7.74 4.45 7.11
CA MET A 86 -7.85 5.90 6.93
C MET A 86 -8.03 6.65 8.27
N GLY A 87 -7.22 6.28 9.27
CA GLY A 87 -7.27 6.86 10.62
C GLY A 87 -8.28 6.24 11.58
N LYS A 88 -9.17 5.36 11.11
CA LYS A 88 -10.15 4.63 11.95
C LYS A 88 -9.63 3.26 12.33
N GLN A 89 -9.99 2.80 13.54
CA GLN A 89 -9.66 1.45 13.99
C GLN A 89 -10.70 0.44 13.51
N GLU A 90 -10.24 -0.69 12.98
CA GLU A 90 -11.07 -1.89 12.72
C GLU A 90 -10.37 -3.12 13.31
N THR A 91 -11.13 -4.03 13.94
CA THR A 91 -10.61 -5.29 14.50
C THR A 91 -11.09 -6.47 13.65
N ARG A 92 -10.19 -7.41 13.36
CA ARG A 92 -10.49 -8.66 12.64
C ARG A 92 -9.93 -9.85 13.39
N GLU A 93 -10.62 -10.98 13.29
CA GLU A 93 -10.27 -12.24 13.94
C GLU A 93 -10.42 -13.40 12.96
N ASP A 94 -9.53 -14.39 13.09
CA ASP A 94 -9.48 -15.58 12.26
C ASP A 94 -10.11 -16.75 13.00
N LEU A 95 -11.29 -17.22 12.56
CA LEU A 95 -12.00 -18.39 13.10
C LEU A 95 -11.63 -19.70 12.38
#